data_AF-A0AAU4DUD2-F1
#
_entry.id   AF-A0AAU4DUD2-F1
#
_cell.length_a   1.000
_cell.length_b   1.000
_cell.length_c   1.000
_cell.angle_alpha   90.00
_cell.angle_beta   90.00
_cell.angle_gamma   90.00
#
_symmetry.space_group_name_H-M   'P 1'
#
loop_
_entity.id
_entity.type
_entity.pdbx_description
1 polymer ?
#
loop_
_entity_poly.entity_id
_entity_poly.type
_entity_poly.pdbx_seq_one_letter_code
_entity_poly.pdbx_strand_id
1 'polypeptide(L)'
;MLSTTPAPTYYGRPRQLEHRPGDAERAPRELLDAGGQRREDRTWRLVHIRVGGQWHSGLLTVWARPAGSAVWVAHVRWGEDLAWGWFIYDPATIRIAPTPPEEPEPGHRP
;
A
#
# COMPACT_ATOMS: atom_id res chain seq x y z
N MET A 1 25.13 34.33 1.63
CA MET A 1 24.10 33.68 0.80
C MET A 1 23.87 32.29 1.39
N LEU A 2 22.77 32.09 2.11
CA LEU A 2 22.43 30.81 2.75
C LEU A 2 21.55 30.02 1.80
N SER A 3 22.12 29.06 1.07
CA SER A 3 21.36 28.05 0.34
C SER A 3 20.82 27.04 1.36
N THR A 4 19.60 27.28 1.85
CA THR A 4 18.84 26.27 2.58
C THR A 4 18.33 25.25 1.57
N THR A 5 19.11 24.19 1.33
CA THR A 5 18.60 22.99 0.67
C THR A 5 17.49 22.42 1.57
N PRO A 6 16.24 22.26 1.09
CA PRO A 6 15.24 21.56 1.87
C PRO A 6 15.73 20.13 2.08
N ALA A 7 15.93 19.75 3.35
CA ALA A 7 16.22 18.38 3.71
C ALA A 7 15.15 17.48 3.08
N PRO A 8 15.52 16.41 2.35
CA PRO A 8 14.53 15.44 1.92
C PRO A 8 13.89 14.88 3.18
N THR A 9 12.58 15.11 3.31
CA THR A 9 11.75 14.62 4.41
C THR A 9 12.07 13.15 4.58
N TYR A 10 12.70 12.82 5.71
CA TYR A 10 13.23 11.50 6.00
C TYR A 10 12.03 10.56 6.20
N TYR A 11 11.53 9.97 5.10
CA TYR A 11 10.63 8.83 5.16
C TYR A 11 11.38 7.72 5.88
N GLY A 12 11.11 7.55 7.18
CA GLY A 12 11.75 6.56 8.04
C GLY A 12 11.79 5.21 7.31
N ARG A 13 13.00 4.72 7.05
CA ARG A 13 13.25 3.47 6.35
C ARG A 13 12.51 2.35 7.10
N PRO A 14 11.46 1.71 6.53
CA PRO A 14 10.94 0.51 7.16
C PRO A 14 12.08 -0.52 7.20
N ARG A 15 12.19 -1.28 8.30
CA ARG A 15 13.14 -2.40 8.40
C ARG A 15 13.06 -3.18 7.09
N GLN A 16 14.19 -3.27 6.39
CA GLN A 16 14.30 -3.99 5.14
C GLN A 16 14.16 -5.47 5.48
N LEU A 17 12.92 -5.93 5.63
CA LEU A 17 12.61 -7.34 5.76
C LEU A 17 13.06 -8.00 4.46
N GLU A 18 13.87 -9.05 4.57
CA GLU A 18 14.32 -9.83 3.42
C GLU A 18 13.09 -10.28 2.62
N HIS A 19 13.05 -9.94 1.34
CA HIS A 19 11.97 -10.36 0.47
C HIS A 19 12.09 -11.87 0.26
N ARG A 20 11.07 -12.62 0.69
CA ARG A 20 11.01 -14.07 0.49
C ARG A 20 10.14 -14.40 -0.73
N PRO A 21 10.44 -15.49 -1.46
CA PRO A 21 9.57 -15.97 -2.52
C PRO A 21 8.12 -16.14 -2.03
N GLY A 22 7.18 -15.48 -2.70
CA GLY A 22 5.75 -15.50 -2.36
C GLY A 22 5.29 -14.42 -1.38
N ASP A 23 6.16 -13.51 -0.94
CA ASP A 23 5.78 -12.27 -0.28
C ASP A 23 5.40 -11.19 -1.30
N ALA A 24 4.68 -10.16 -0.85
CA ALA A 24 4.40 -8.99 -1.65
C ALA A 24 5.70 -8.30 -2.09
N GLU A 25 5.79 -8.01 -3.38
CA GLU A 25 6.94 -7.34 -3.97
C GLU A 25 6.88 -5.84 -3.63
N ARG A 26 7.96 -5.31 -3.04
CA ARG A 26 8.05 -3.87 -2.79
C ARG A 26 8.20 -3.13 -4.11
N ALA A 27 7.46 -2.03 -4.25
CA ALA A 27 7.57 -1.19 -5.42
C ALA A 27 8.99 -0.58 -5.50
N PRO A 28 9.70 -0.75 -6.63
CA PRO A 28 11.02 -0.15 -6.82
C PRO A 28 10.90 1.37 -6.77
N ARG A 29 11.96 2.02 -6.27
CA ARG A 29 11.93 3.47 -6.02
C ARG A 29 11.81 4.25 -7.32
N GLU A 30 12.40 3.74 -8.39
CA GLU A 30 12.34 4.29 -9.75
C GLU A 30 10.90 4.37 -10.26
N LEU A 31 10.06 3.40 -9.87
CA LEU A 31 8.66 3.33 -10.24
C LEU A 31 7.80 4.32 -9.43
N LEU A 32 8.25 4.69 -8.23
CA LEU A 32 7.65 5.74 -7.42
C LEU A 32 8.13 7.13 -7.88
N ASP A 33 9.41 7.30 -8.20
CA ASP A 33 10.01 8.58 -8.58
C ASP A 33 9.74 8.96 -10.04
N ALA A 34 9.16 8.05 -10.85
CA ALA A 34 8.65 8.35 -12.18
C ALA A 34 7.55 9.43 -12.10
N GLY A 35 7.95 10.69 -12.20
CA GLY A 35 7.14 11.91 -12.06
C GLY A 35 6.06 12.12 -13.13
N GLY A 36 5.53 11.05 -13.70
CA GLY A 36 4.38 11.10 -14.59
C GLY A 36 3.06 11.21 -13.82
N GLN A 37 1.98 11.50 -14.56
CA GLN A 37 0.62 11.58 -14.05
C GLN A 37 0.25 10.31 -13.26
N ARG A 38 0.13 10.44 -11.94
CA ARG A 38 -0.35 9.37 -11.07
C ARG A 38 -1.86 9.39 -11.06
N ARG A 39 -2.48 8.29 -11.47
CA ARG A 39 -3.88 8.05 -11.10
C ARG A 39 -3.89 7.52 -9.68
N GLU A 40 -4.26 8.39 -8.74
CA GLU A 40 -4.41 8.05 -7.34
C GLU A 40 -5.87 7.74 -7.03
N ASP A 41 -6.13 6.57 -6.46
CA ASP A 41 -7.39 6.28 -5.79
C ASP A 41 -7.11 6.18 -4.28
N ARG A 42 -7.59 7.20 -3.56
CA ARG A 42 -7.46 7.30 -2.10
C ARG A 42 -8.62 6.59 -1.46
N THR A 43 -8.49 5.28 -1.39
CA THR A 43 -9.50 4.41 -0.82
C THR A 43 -8.92 3.71 0.42
N TRP A 44 -9.64 3.80 1.52
CA TRP A 44 -9.33 3.08 2.76
C TRP A 44 -9.95 1.69 2.67
N ARG A 45 -9.14 0.66 2.48
CA ARG A 45 -9.60 -0.74 2.44
C ARG A 45 -8.77 -1.62 3.35
N LEU A 46 -9.45 -2.49 4.08
CA LEU A 46 -8.78 -3.58 4.77
C LEU A 46 -8.23 -4.56 3.73
N VAL A 47 -6.98 -4.97 3.93
CA VAL A 47 -6.29 -5.93 3.09
C VAL A 47 -5.57 -6.95 3.94
N HIS A 48 -5.35 -8.15 3.40
CA HIS A 48 -4.33 -9.06 3.89
C HIS A 48 -3.12 -8.96 2.96
N ILE A 49 -1.94 -8.75 3.53
CA ILE A 49 -0.67 -8.65 2.81
C ILE A 49 0.31 -9.71 3.32
N ARG A 50 1.05 -10.36 2.42
CA ARG A 50 2.08 -11.33 2.81
C ARG A 50 3.46 -10.69 2.88
N VAL A 51 4.08 -10.63 4.06
CA VAL A 51 5.40 -10.04 4.31
C VAL A 51 6.17 -10.92 5.29
N GLY A 52 7.46 -11.17 5.05
CA GLY A 52 8.28 -12.00 5.93
C GLY A 52 7.85 -13.48 5.94
N GLY A 53 7.14 -13.94 4.92
CA GLY A 53 6.54 -15.27 4.83
C GLY A 53 5.17 -15.41 5.53
N GLN A 54 4.68 -14.37 6.22
CA GLN A 54 3.43 -14.40 6.99
C GLN A 54 2.37 -13.46 6.41
N TRP A 55 1.10 -13.82 6.60
CA TRP A 55 -0.01 -12.94 6.28
C TRP A 55 -0.27 -11.97 7.43
N HIS A 56 -0.36 -10.70 7.11
CA HIS A 56 -0.68 -9.62 8.04
C HIS A 56 -1.94 -8.90 7.60
N SER A 57 -2.79 -8.54 8.56
CA SER A 57 -3.84 -7.56 8.33
C SER A 57 -3.22 -6.19 8.16
N GLY A 58 -3.71 -5.49 7.13
CA GLY A 58 -3.24 -4.17 6.75
C GLY A 58 -4.35 -3.29 6.25
N LEU A 59 -4.00 -2.03 6.12
CA LEU A 59 -4.82 -0.95 5.63
C LEU A 59 -4.18 -0.41 4.36
N LEU A 60 -4.85 -0.63 3.25
CA LEU A 60 -4.54 0.04 2.01
C LEU A 60 -5.09 1.46 2.10
N THR A 61 -4.23 2.44 1.89
CA THR A 61 -4.61 3.86 1.97
C THR A 61 -4.60 4.55 0.60
N VAL A 62 -3.77 4.08 -0.34
CA VAL A 62 -3.61 4.68 -1.66
C VAL A 62 -3.32 3.59 -2.69
N TRP A 63 -4.03 3.65 -3.82
CA TRP A 63 -3.61 3.03 -5.07
C TRP A 63 -2.98 4.08 -5.96
N ALA A 64 -1.83 3.77 -6.55
CA ALA A 64 -1.24 4.61 -7.58
C ALA A 64 -0.88 3.77 -8.80
N ARG A 65 -1.09 4.34 -9.98
CA ARG A 65 -0.55 3.80 -11.23
C ARG A 65 0.42 4.82 -11.82
N PRO A 66 1.74 4.54 -11.84
CA PRO A 66 2.71 5.41 -12.49
C PRO A 66 2.44 5.54 -13.99
N ALA A 67 2.73 6.72 -14.55
CA ALA A 67 2.50 6.95 -15.98
C ALA A 67 3.38 6.02 -16.83
N GLY A 68 2.80 5.46 -17.88
CA GLY A 68 3.48 4.49 -18.76
C GLY A 68 3.65 3.09 -18.14
N SER A 69 3.24 2.88 -16.89
CA SER A 69 3.28 1.55 -16.26
C SER A 69 1.96 0.81 -16.43
N ALA A 70 2.05 -0.50 -16.70
CA ALA A 70 0.92 -1.42 -16.64
C ALA A 70 0.61 -1.88 -15.22
N VAL A 71 1.55 -1.71 -14.28
CA VAL A 71 1.40 -2.19 -12.90
C VAL A 71 0.83 -1.13 -11.98
N TRP A 72 -0.04 -1.59 -11.08
CA TRP A 72 -0.54 -0.79 -9.97
C TRP A 72 0.36 -0.97 -8.76
N VAL A 73 0.52 0.09 -7.98
CA VAL A 73 1.17 0.04 -6.66
C VAL A 73 0.20 0.43 -5.57
N ALA A 74 0.27 -0.29 -4.45
CA ALA A 74 -0.54 -0.07 -3.27
C ALA A 74 0.33 0.42 -2.13
N HIS A 75 -0.10 1.49 -1.47
CA HIS A 75 0.44 1.89 -0.17
C HIS A 75 -0.33 1.15 0.92
N VAL A 76 0.37 0.28 1.65
CA VAL A 76 -0.21 -0.55 2.69
C VAL A 76 0.51 -0.27 4.01
N ARG A 77 -0.28 -0.08 5.06
CA ARG A 77 0.17 -0.10 6.46
C ARG A 77 -0.27 -1.42 7.08
N TRP A 78 0.59 -2.14 7.81
CA TRP A 78 0.25 -3.44 8.39
C TRP A 78 0.92 -3.66 9.74
N GLY A 79 0.39 -4.65 10.48
CA GLY A 79 0.90 -5.06 11.78
C GLY A 79 0.65 -4.03 12.90
N GLU A 80 0.89 -4.46 14.14
CA GLU A 80 0.73 -3.62 15.35
C GLU A 80 1.73 -2.45 15.36
N ASP A 81 2.92 -2.66 14.81
CA ASP A 81 3.97 -1.63 14.69
C ASP A 81 3.65 -0.55 13.64
N LEU A 82 2.49 -0.64 12.96
CA LEU A 82 2.09 0.25 11.88
C LEU A 82 3.16 0.36 10.79
N ALA A 83 3.85 -0.76 10.52
CA ALA A 83 4.81 -0.87 9.43
C ALA A 83 4.14 -0.48 8.12
N TRP A 84 4.87 0.14 7.19
CA TRP A 84 4.28 0.62 5.94
C TRP A 84 5.24 0.49 4.76
N GLY A 85 4.67 0.56 3.56
CA GLY A 85 5.41 0.38 2.32
C GLY A 85 4.54 0.51 1.10
N TRP A 86 5.20 0.80 -0.02
CA TRP A 86 4.63 0.67 -1.34
C TRP A 86 4.95 -0.71 -1.90
N PHE A 87 3.93 -1.38 -2.43
CA PHE A 87 4.05 -2.71 -3.00
C PHE A 87 3.45 -2.72 -4.40
N ILE A 88 4.00 -3.55 -5.27
CA ILE A 88 3.35 -3.89 -6.54
C ILE A 88 2.11 -4.69 -6.18
N TYR A 89 0.97 -4.28 -6.76
CA TYR A 89 -0.27 -5.00 -6.54
C TYR A 89 -0.23 -6.35 -7.26
N ASP A 90 -0.30 -7.41 -6.47
CA ASP A 90 -0.51 -8.77 -6.93
C ASP A 90 -1.62 -9.39 -6.05
N PRO A 91 -2.75 -9.83 -6.64
CA PRO A 91 -3.85 -10.44 -5.88
C PRO A 91 -3.44 -11.74 -5.15
N ALA A 92 -2.34 -12.39 -5.55
CA ALA A 92 -1.82 -13.56 -4.86
C ALA A 92 -1.20 -13.20 -3.49
N THR A 93 -0.68 -11.98 -3.33
CA THR A 93 0.07 -11.53 -2.14
C THR A 93 -0.58 -10.35 -1.39
N ILE A 94 -1.46 -9.60 -2.05
CA ILE A 94 -2.27 -8.51 -1.49
C ILE A 94 -3.74 -8.77 -1.81
N ARG A 95 -4.49 -9.19 -0.80
CA ARG A 95 -5.90 -9.54 -0.93
C ARG A 95 -6.75 -8.48 -0.28
N ILE A 96 -7.71 -7.93 -1.01
CA ILE A 96 -8.73 -7.06 -0.41
C ILE A 96 -9.56 -7.93 0.53
N ALA A 97 -9.61 -7.56 1.81
CA ALA A 97 -10.48 -8.23 2.75
C ALA A 97 -11.93 -7.97 2.31
N PRO A 98 -12.81 -8.98 2.36
CA PRO A 98 -14.22 -8.75 2.05
C PRO A 98 -14.72 -7.65 2.98
N THR A 99 -15.29 -6.59 2.39
CA THR A 99 -16.08 -5.64 3.17
C THR A 99 -17.17 -6.46 3.84
N PRO A 100 -17.35 -6.39 5.17
CA PRO A 100 -18.49 -7.03 5.80
C PRO A 100 -19.75 -6.54 5.07
N PRO A 101 -20.71 -7.42 4.75
CA PRO A 101 -21.96 -6.98 4.17
C PRO A 101 -22.50 -5.87 5.08
N GLU A 102 -22.91 -4.73 4.50
CA GLU A 102 -23.61 -3.71 5.24
C GLU A 102 -24.75 -4.40 5.99
N GLU A 103 -24.67 -4.37 7.32
CA GLU A 103 -25.73 -4.91 8.15
C GLU A 103 -27.01 -4.16 7.73
N PRO A 104 -28.08 -4.85 7.32
CA PRO A 104 -29.29 -4.17 6.87
C PRO A 104 -29.74 -3.22 7.97
N GLU A 105 -29.91 -1.94 7.65
CA GLU A 105 -30.29 -0.93 8.63
C GLU A 105 -31.48 -1.45 9.45
N PRO A 106 -31.41 -1.45 10.80
CA PRO A 106 -32.51 -1.94 11.62
C PRO A 106 -33.66 -0.93 11.54
N GLY A 107 -34.54 -1.08 10.54
CA GLY A 107 -35.66 -0.15 10.41
C GLY A 107 -36.65 -0.33 9.27
N HIS A 108 -36.39 -1.14 8.24
CA HIS A 108 -37.39 -1.29 7.16
C HIS A 108 -38.38 -2.42 7.47
N ARG A 109 -39.42 -2.11 8.25
CA ARG A 109 -40.66 -2.91 8.23
C ARG A 109 -41.57 -2.39 7.10
N PRO A 110 -42.22 -3.29 6.32
CA PRO A 110 -43.26 -2.91 5.36
C PRO A 110 -44.52 -2.39 6.06
#